data_AF-A0A225V389-F1
#
_entry.id   AF-A0A225V389-F1
#
_cell.length_a   1.000
_cell.length_b   1.000
_cell.length_c   1.000
_cell.angle_alpha   90.00
_cell.angle_beta   90.00
_cell.angle_gamma   90.00
#
_symmetry.space_group_name_H-M   'P 1'
#
loop_
_entity.id
_entity.type
_entity.pdbx_description
1 polymer ?
#
loop_
_entity_poly.entity_id
_entity_poly.type
_entity_poly.pdbx_seq_one_letter_code
_entity_poly.pdbx_strand_id
1 'polypeptide(L)'
;RVDGPQPQRSCFKCSDLTHLVFQCPQVKDYAEEKVLYETKTGRKARTDKSESSVYVAQVKLVTDPGNKRTLPCRVMDCVDTSIKPDSGAEESLIAPCLVEMLQSKQVWLPRRDLPRTRVVRGIGAVRNIISEETNLSSRFETPCGPLVLRDVVCLLSPVPLPSGVGDILLSDAEMEHLGYDSHKLIESDQSVQSDYDLGGIGVHVSISGVLAFHVHKQ
;
A
#
# COMPACT_ATOMS: atom_id res chain seq x y z
N ARG A 1 19.27 -7.49 37.32
CA ARG A 1 18.69 -6.14 37.39
C ARG A 1 17.21 -6.30 37.11
N VAL A 2 16.36 -5.83 38.00
CA VAL A 2 14.91 -5.89 37.84
C VAL A 2 14.54 -4.77 36.88
N ASP A 3 14.04 -5.11 35.68
CA ASP A 3 13.51 -4.12 34.75
C ASP A 3 12.22 -3.56 35.35
N GLY A 4 12.29 -2.31 35.81
CA GLY A 4 11.13 -1.56 36.26
C GLY A 4 10.17 -1.30 35.10
N PRO A 5 8.88 -1.04 35.39
CA PRO A 5 7.88 -0.82 34.35
C PRO A 5 8.31 0.34 33.46
N GLN A 6 8.42 0.09 32.16
CA GLN A 6 8.64 1.14 31.17
C GLN A 6 7.54 2.20 31.30
N PRO A 7 7.86 3.51 31.30
CA PRO A 7 6.86 4.55 31.44
C PRO A 7 5.85 4.43 30.30
N GLN A 8 4.56 4.31 30.66
CA GLN A 8 3.48 4.23 29.70
C GLN A 8 3.51 5.47 28.80
N ARG A 9 3.54 5.25 27.49
CA ARG A 9 3.56 6.33 26.50
C ARG A 9 2.19 7.01 26.52
N SER A 10 2.12 8.17 27.16
CA SER A 10 0.95 9.05 27.18
C SER A 10 1.23 10.31 26.37
N CYS A 11 0.17 10.90 25.84
CA CYS A 11 0.19 12.20 25.18
C CYS A 11 0.73 13.27 26.12
N PHE A 12 1.74 14.03 25.68
CA PHE A 12 2.34 15.09 26.49
C PHE A 12 1.43 16.31 26.73
N LYS A 13 0.31 16.41 26.00
CA LYS A 13 -0.68 17.47 26.15
C LYS A 13 -1.81 17.07 27.10
N CYS A 14 -2.56 16.01 26.77
CA CYS A 14 -3.76 15.62 27.51
C CYS A 14 -3.57 14.38 28.41
N SER A 15 -2.36 13.80 28.45
CA SER A 15 -2.04 12.57 29.20
C SER A 15 -2.83 11.32 28.80
N ASP A 16 -3.54 11.36 27.69
CA ASP A 16 -4.23 10.22 27.11
C ASP A 16 -3.23 9.15 26.64
N LEU A 17 -3.56 7.88 26.87
CA LEU A 17 -2.71 6.74 26.54
C LEU A 17 -2.90 6.26 25.09
N THR A 18 -3.91 6.76 24.39
CA THR A 18 -4.30 6.30 23.05
C THR A 18 -3.53 6.98 21.92
N HIS A 19 -2.89 8.13 22.17
CA HIS A 19 -2.20 8.90 21.14
C HIS A 19 -0.96 9.63 21.69
N LEU A 20 -0.06 10.04 20.79
CA LEU A 20 1.10 10.88 21.11
C LEU A 20 0.79 12.36 20.87
N VAL A 21 1.65 13.26 21.34
CA VAL A 21 1.41 14.71 21.26
C VAL A 21 1.20 15.23 19.83
N PHE A 22 1.83 14.60 18.82
CA PHE A 22 1.68 14.93 17.39
C PHE A 22 0.37 14.43 16.74
N GLN A 23 -0.50 13.81 17.54
CA GLN A 23 -1.79 13.28 17.14
C GLN A 23 -2.87 13.72 18.15
N CYS A 24 -2.56 14.74 18.96
CA CYS A 24 -3.47 15.18 20.00
C CYS A 24 -4.50 16.15 19.42
N PRO A 25 -5.81 15.85 19.50
CA PRO A 25 -6.86 16.73 18.97
C PRO A 25 -6.96 18.06 19.76
N GLN A 26 -6.24 18.19 20.87
CA GLN A 26 -6.16 19.40 21.68
C GLN A 26 -4.95 20.29 21.36
N VAL A 27 -4.11 19.90 20.39
CA VAL A 27 -2.98 20.71 19.95
C VAL A 27 -3.36 21.45 18.67
N LYS A 28 -3.09 22.76 18.64
CA LYS A 28 -3.61 23.66 17.59
C LYS A 28 -2.81 23.58 16.30
N ASP A 29 -1.50 23.40 16.40
CA ASP A 29 -0.58 23.38 15.27
C ASP A 29 0.70 22.60 15.61
N TYR A 30 1.45 22.25 14.56
CA TYR A 30 2.73 21.55 14.68
C TYR A 30 3.76 22.28 15.54
N ALA A 31 3.72 23.63 15.57
CA ALA A 31 4.66 24.42 16.37
C ALA A 31 4.42 24.20 17.87
N GLU A 32 3.16 24.10 18.29
CA GLU A 32 2.77 23.74 19.65
C GLU A 32 3.18 22.29 19.99
N GLU A 33 2.98 21.33 19.08
CA GLU A 33 3.41 19.92 19.26
C GLU A 33 4.92 19.81 19.44
N LYS A 34 5.67 20.55 18.62
CA LYS A 34 7.12 20.61 18.63
C LYS A 34 7.65 21.07 19.98
N VAL A 35 7.13 22.18 20.50
CA VAL A 35 7.54 22.73 21.80
C VAL A 35 7.26 21.75 22.93
N LEU A 36 6.09 21.10 22.90
CA LEU A 36 5.69 20.12 23.92
C LEU A 36 6.60 18.88 23.92
N TYR A 37 6.92 18.36 22.73
CA TYR A 37 7.83 17.23 22.58
C TYR A 37 9.25 17.56 23.05
N GLU A 38 9.80 18.70 22.62
CA GLU A 38 11.15 19.14 22.98
C GLU A 38 11.27 19.36 24.50
N THR A 39 10.27 19.99 25.11
CA THR A 39 10.25 20.26 26.56
C THR A 39 10.18 18.99 27.39
N LYS A 40 9.39 17.99 26.97
CA LYS A 40 9.18 16.76 27.76
C LYS A 40 10.25 15.70 27.55
N THR A 41 10.88 15.67 26.39
CA THR A 41 11.87 14.64 26.04
C THR A 41 13.32 15.14 26.05
N GLY A 42 13.53 16.46 26.04
CA GLY A 42 14.86 17.07 25.86
C GLY A 42 15.46 16.84 24.47
N ARG A 43 14.69 16.28 23.52
CA ARG A 43 15.13 15.96 22.16
C ARG A 43 14.55 16.98 21.20
N LYS A 44 15.40 17.57 20.33
CA LYS A 44 14.95 18.47 19.26
C LYS A 44 13.98 17.74 18.33
N ALA A 45 12.81 18.33 18.12
CA ALA A 45 11.86 17.90 17.12
C ALA A 45 12.35 18.38 15.74
N ARG A 46 12.13 17.55 14.72
CA ARG A 46 12.66 17.82 13.38
C ARG A 46 12.03 19.09 12.82
N THR A 47 12.84 19.90 12.14
CA THR A 47 12.36 21.10 11.43
C THR A 47 11.64 20.68 10.16
N ASP A 48 10.49 21.31 9.90
CA ASP A 48 9.74 21.17 8.66
C ASP A 48 10.63 21.44 7.46
N LYS A 49 11.03 20.37 6.79
CA LYS A 49 11.28 20.40 5.35
C LYS A 49 10.13 19.62 4.74
N SER A 50 9.33 20.37 4.00
CA SER A 50 8.39 19.88 3.00
C SER A 50 9.04 18.78 2.17
N GLU A 51 8.73 17.54 2.50
CA GLU A 51 8.89 16.35 1.67
C GLU A 51 8.36 15.19 2.52
N SER A 52 7.12 14.79 2.25
CA SER A 52 6.48 13.60 2.82
C SER A 52 7.31 12.37 2.51
N SER A 53 8.29 12.10 3.38
CA SER A 53 9.11 10.91 3.39
C SER A 53 9.12 10.38 4.82
N VAL A 54 8.16 9.48 5.08
CA VAL A 54 8.14 8.67 6.29
C VAL A 54 9.34 7.74 6.25
N TYR A 55 10.44 8.15 6.89
CA TYR A 55 11.59 7.27 7.11
C TYR A 55 11.25 6.24 8.20
N VAL A 56 11.05 5.01 7.72
CA VAL A 56 10.86 3.76 8.44
C VAL A 56 12.06 3.48 9.35
N ALA A 57 11.80 3.16 10.62
CA ALA A 57 12.78 2.54 11.49
C ALA A 57 13.05 1.11 10.98
N GLN A 58 14.33 0.83 10.75
CA GLN A 58 14.88 -0.38 10.12
C GLN A 58 14.21 -1.69 10.60
N VAL A 59 13.35 -2.23 9.75
CA VAL A 59 13.22 -3.68 9.57
C VAL A 59 13.83 -3.95 8.20
N LYS A 60 14.90 -4.77 8.15
CA LYS A 60 15.46 -5.25 6.88
C LYS A 60 14.45 -6.19 6.22
N LEU A 61 13.44 -5.63 5.58
CA LEU A 61 12.74 -6.28 4.47
C LEU A 61 13.48 -5.90 3.20
N VAL A 62 13.70 -6.90 2.35
CA VAL A 62 14.40 -6.76 1.07
C VAL A 62 13.55 -5.85 0.17
N THR A 63 13.79 -4.55 0.22
CA THR A 63 13.30 -3.61 -0.76
C THR A 63 14.26 -3.64 -1.94
N ASP A 64 13.80 -4.14 -3.09
CA ASP A 64 14.45 -3.85 -4.37
C ASP A 64 14.35 -2.33 -4.61
N PRO A 65 15.47 -1.60 -4.65
CA PRO A 65 15.48 -0.14 -4.87
C PRO A 65 14.96 0.26 -6.26
N GLY A 66 14.60 -0.69 -7.14
CA GLY A 66 14.15 -0.44 -8.50
C GLY A 66 12.66 -0.12 -8.70
N ASN A 67 11.77 -0.38 -7.73
CA ASN A 67 10.32 -0.26 -7.98
C ASN A 67 9.57 0.48 -6.86
N LYS A 68 9.54 1.81 -6.94
CA LYS A 68 8.89 2.73 -5.95
C LYS A 68 7.36 2.62 -5.86
N ARG A 69 6.73 1.65 -6.53
CA ARG A 69 5.26 1.61 -6.73
C ARG A 69 4.56 0.38 -6.13
N THR A 70 5.32 -0.57 -5.59
CA THR A 70 4.74 -1.72 -4.87
C THR A 70 4.85 -1.52 -3.36
N LEU A 71 3.86 -2.04 -2.64
CA LEU A 71 3.81 -2.00 -1.18
C LEU A 71 4.22 -3.38 -0.63
N PRO A 72 5.16 -3.44 0.34
CA PRO A 72 5.46 -4.70 1.01
C PRO A 72 4.27 -5.14 1.86
N CYS A 73 3.93 -6.41 1.80
CA CYS A 73 2.86 -6.99 2.60
C CYS A 73 3.17 -8.44 2.99
N ARG A 74 2.48 -8.92 4.02
CA ARG A 74 2.48 -10.33 4.43
C ARG A 74 1.15 -10.96 4.06
N VAL A 75 1.19 -12.03 3.27
CA VAL A 75 0.03 -12.74 2.76
C VAL A 75 -0.21 -14.00 3.58
N MET A 76 -1.47 -14.21 3.98
CA MET A 76 -1.92 -15.35 4.79
C MET A 76 -1.04 -15.58 6.04
N ASP A 77 -0.53 -14.48 6.62
CA ASP A 77 0.36 -14.45 7.78
C ASP A 77 1.68 -15.27 7.65
N CYS A 78 2.09 -15.67 6.44
CA CYS A 78 3.22 -16.59 6.26
C CYS A 78 4.16 -16.30 5.08
N VAL A 79 3.73 -15.54 4.07
CA VAL A 79 4.56 -15.18 2.92
C VAL A 79 4.72 -13.67 2.85
N ASP A 80 5.96 -13.20 2.97
CA ASP A 80 6.31 -11.79 2.73
C ASP A 80 6.49 -11.57 1.22
N THR A 81 5.78 -10.60 0.66
CA THR A 81 5.75 -10.30 -0.78
C THR A 81 5.45 -8.80 -1.01
N SER A 82 5.17 -8.41 -2.26
CA SER A 82 4.79 -7.07 -2.66
C SER A 82 3.51 -7.05 -3.50
N ILE A 83 2.70 -6.02 -3.28
CA ILE A 83 1.43 -5.79 -3.96
C ILE A 83 1.44 -4.42 -4.62
N LYS A 84 0.85 -4.32 -5.81
CA LYS A 84 0.64 -3.05 -6.51
C LYS A 84 -0.83 -2.63 -6.43
N PRO A 85 -1.13 -1.56 -5.69
CA PRO A 85 -2.34 -0.75 -5.88
C PRO A 85 -2.44 -0.27 -7.33
N ASP A 86 -3.52 -0.62 -8.04
CA ASP A 86 -3.70 -0.19 -9.43
C ASP A 86 -5.16 0.17 -9.71
N SER A 87 -5.47 1.47 -9.64
CA SER A 87 -6.79 2.00 -9.95
C SER A 87 -7.18 1.87 -11.43
N GLY A 88 -6.28 1.40 -12.30
CA GLY A 88 -6.58 1.07 -13.69
C GLY A 88 -6.90 -0.41 -13.92
N ALA A 89 -6.82 -1.24 -12.88
CA ALA A 89 -7.09 -2.67 -12.97
C ALA A 89 -8.52 -2.99 -12.51
N GLU A 90 -9.32 -3.61 -13.37
CA GLU A 90 -10.70 -4.01 -13.03
C GLU A 90 -10.75 -5.19 -12.05
N GLU A 91 -9.71 -6.03 -12.05
CA GLU A 91 -9.69 -7.30 -11.31
C GLU A 91 -8.37 -7.45 -10.56
N SER A 92 -8.45 -7.94 -9.32
CA SER A 92 -7.26 -8.26 -8.54
C SER A 92 -6.64 -9.57 -9.03
N LEU A 93 -5.31 -9.63 -9.14
CA LEU A 93 -4.58 -10.78 -9.69
C LEU A 93 -3.49 -11.23 -8.73
N ILE A 94 -3.25 -12.55 -8.70
CA ILE A 94 -2.05 -13.09 -8.06
C ILE A 94 -1.16 -13.83 -9.05
N ALA A 95 0.15 -13.66 -8.87
CA ALA A 95 1.16 -14.34 -9.65
C ALA A 95 1.25 -15.84 -9.28
N PRO A 96 1.56 -16.72 -10.25
CA PRO A 96 1.74 -18.15 -9.98
C PRO A 96 2.78 -18.45 -8.89
N CYS A 97 3.88 -17.70 -8.86
CA CYS A 97 4.95 -17.87 -7.87
C CYS A 97 4.45 -17.71 -6.43
N LEU A 98 3.54 -16.78 -6.17
CA LEU A 98 2.95 -16.58 -4.85
C LEU A 98 2.06 -17.76 -4.46
N VAL A 99 1.29 -18.30 -5.41
CA VAL A 99 0.49 -19.51 -5.19
C VAL A 99 1.39 -20.69 -4.80
N GLU A 100 2.48 -20.90 -5.54
CA GLU A 100 3.48 -21.95 -5.24
C GLU A 100 4.11 -21.75 -3.86
N MET A 101 4.49 -20.52 -3.51
CA MET A 101 5.02 -20.19 -2.18
C MET A 101 4.02 -20.52 -1.07
N LEU A 102 2.76 -20.12 -1.21
CA LEU A 102 1.70 -20.40 -0.23
C LEU A 102 1.45 -21.90 -0.09
N GLN A 103 1.42 -22.64 -1.20
CA GLN A 103 1.30 -24.10 -1.18
C GLN A 103 2.49 -24.78 -0.51
N SER A 104 3.71 -24.30 -0.73
CA SER A 104 4.92 -24.82 -0.07
C SER A 104 4.88 -24.62 1.46
N LYS A 105 4.14 -23.60 1.92
CA LYS A 105 3.86 -23.33 3.33
C LYS A 105 2.64 -24.07 3.86
N GLN A 106 2.06 -25.00 3.07
CA GLN A 106 0.86 -25.76 3.40
C GLN A 106 -0.37 -24.87 3.69
N VAL A 107 -0.40 -23.67 3.12
CA VAL A 107 -1.58 -22.80 3.18
C VAL A 107 -2.65 -23.35 2.26
N TRP A 108 -3.84 -23.58 2.81
CA TRP A 108 -5.01 -23.90 2.02
C TRP A 108 -5.53 -22.63 1.33
N LEU A 109 -5.52 -22.65 -0.01
CA LEU A 109 -6.12 -21.61 -0.83
C LEU A 109 -7.44 -22.13 -1.40
N PRO A 110 -8.60 -21.64 -0.93
CA PRO A 110 -9.88 -22.05 -1.50
C PRO A 110 -9.93 -21.57 -2.95
N ARG A 111 -9.99 -22.52 -3.89
CA ARG A 111 -10.14 -22.22 -5.31
C ARG A 111 -11.60 -22.38 -5.71
N ARG A 112 -12.11 -21.39 -6.44
CA ARG A 112 -13.47 -21.42 -6.98
C ARG A 112 -13.39 -21.24 -8.48
N ASP A 113 -14.06 -22.12 -9.20
CA ASP A 113 -14.22 -21.97 -10.64
C ASP A 113 -15.10 -20.76 -10.94
N LEU A 114 -14.66 -19.94 -11.88
CA LEU A 114 -15.43 -18.81 -12.36
C LEU A 114 -16.59 -19.32 -13.23
N PRO A 115 -17.81 -18.78 -13.08
CA PRO A 115 -18.94 -19.16 -13.93
C PRO A 115 -18.69 -18.92 -15.43
N ARG A 116 -17.79 -17.98 -15.75
CA ARG A 116 -17.29 -17.69 -17.09
C ARG A 116 -15.81 -17.36 -17.00
N THR A 117 -15.03 -17.85 -17.95
CA THR A 117 -13.61 -17.52 -18.02
C THR A 117 -13.44 -16.01 -18.24
N ARG A 118 -12.47 -15.44 -17.54
CA ARG A 118 -12.08 -14.04 -17.66
C ARG A 118 -10.91 -13.93 -18.61
N VAL A 119 -11.02 -13.03 -19.57
CA VAL A 119 -9.91 -12.71 -20.48
C VAL A 119 -9.26 -11.44 -19.95
N VAL A 120 -8.17 -11.61 -19.21
CA VAL A 120 -7.35 -10.49 -18.75
C VAL A 120 -6.41 -10.10 -19.87
N ARG A 121 -6.45 -8.82 -20.24
CA ARG A 121 -5.56 -8.24 -21.24
C ARG A 121 -4.59 -7.29 -20.55
N GLY A 122 -3.33 -7.71 -20.46
CA GLY A 122 -2.24 -6.80 -20.11
C GLY A 122 -1.81 -5.99 -21.33
N ILE A 123 -0.72 -5.24 -21.16
CA ILE A 123 -0.10 -4.51 -22.26
C ILE A 123 0.79 -5.46 -23.05
N GLY A 124 0.23 -5.92 -24.17
CA GLY A 124 0.79 -6.93 -25.05
C GLY A 124 -0.35 -7.73 -25.68
N ALA A 125 -0.16 -8.26 -26.89
CA ALA A 125 -1.19 -9.03 -27.60
C ALA A 125 -1.59 -10.35 -26.92
N VAL A 126 -0.94 -10.72 -25.81
CA VAL A 126 -1.14 -11.98 -25.11
C VAL A 126 -2.38 -11.88 -24.23
N ARG A 127 -3.38 -12.70 -24.56
CA ARG A 127 -4.60 -12.85 -23.78
C ARG A 127 -4.39 -13.91 -22.71
N ASN A 128 -4.60 -13.55 -21.46
CA ASN A 128 -4.58 -14.52 -20.36
C ASN A 128 -6.02 -14.93 -20.06
N ILE A 129 -6.30 -16.22 -20.24
CA ILE A 129 -7.60 -16.81 -19.90
C ILE A 129 -7.48 -17.32 -18.47
N ILE A 130 -8.29 -16.75 -17.59
CA ILE A 130 -8.36 -17.11 -16.18
C ILE A 130 -9.71 -17.75 -15.90
N SER A 131 -9.71 -18.85 -15.17
CA SER A 131 -10.88 -19.66 -14.86
C SER A 131 -11.09 -19.88 -13.38
N GLU A 132 -10.13 -19.49 -12.53
CA GLU A 132 -10.16 -19.73 -11.09
C GLU A 132 -9.95 -18.41 -10.33
N GLU A 133 -10.64 -18.28 -9.21
CA GLU A 133 -10.41 -17.25 -8.21
C GLU A 133 -10.11 -17.87 -6.84
N THR A 134 -9.49 -17.08 -5.97
CA THR A 134 -9.27 -17.41 -4.57
C THR A 134 -9.46 -16.18 -3.70
N ASN A 135 -9.48 -16.38 -2.38
CA ASN A 135 -9.55 -15.30 -1.41
C ASN A 135 -8.23 -15.23 -0.63
N LEU A 136 -7.71 -14.02 -0.45
CA LEU A 136 -6.47 -13.78 0.27
C LEU A 136 -6.65 -12.77 1.38
N SER A 137 -5.90 -12.98 2.46
CA SER A 137 -5.67 -11.95 3.47
C SER A 137 -4.28 -11.37 3.29
N SER A 138 -4.17 -10.04 3.21
CA SER A 138 -2.92 -9.33 3.13
C SER A 138 -2.79 -8.34 4.28
N ARG A 139 -1.63 -8.36 4.94
CA ARG A 139 -1.30 -7.52 6.07
C ARG A 139 -0.19 -6.54 5.70
N PHE A 140 -0.43 -5.27 5.98
CA PHE A 140 0.48 -4.17 5.77
C PHE A 140 0.90 -3.61 7.11
N GLU A 141 2.19 -3.43 7.31
CA GLU A 141 2.69 -2.68 8.46
C GLU A 141 2.67 -1.19 8.12
N THR A 142 1.86 -0.42 8.83
CA THR A 142 1.76 1.04 8.65
C THR A 142 2.25 1.78 9.90
N PRO A 143 2.63 3.06 9.79
CA PRO A 143 3.00 3.86 10.96
C PRO A 143 1.91 3.94 12.04
N CYS A 144 0.65 3.78 11.68
CA CYS A 144 -0.50 3.83 12.60
C CYS A 144 -0.92 2.45 13.12
N GLY A 145 -0.14 1.40 12.82
CA GLY A 145 -0.46 0.01 13.15
C GLY A 145 -0.75 -0.84 11.92
N PRO A 146 -0.94 -2.16 12.10
CA PRO A 146 -1.17 -3.06 10.98
C PRO A 146 -2.55 -2.83 10.34
N LEU A 147 -2.59 -2.71 9.02
CA LEU A 147 -3.81 -2.80 8.23
C LEU A 147 -3.91 -4.22 7.66
N VAL A 148 -5.08 -4.86 7.80
CA VAL A 148 -5.32 -6.19 7.25
C VAL A 148 -6.51 -6.13 6.31
N LEU A 149 -6.26 -6.43 5.03
CA LEU A 149 -7.30 -6.67 4.04
C LEU A 149 -7.63 -8.16 4.09
N ARG A 150 -8.86 -8.51 4.43
CA ARG A 150 -9.31 -9.91 4.54
C ARG A 150 -10.21 -10.26 3.38
N ASP A 151 -10.16 -11.53 3.00
CA ASP A 151 -11.05 -12.13 2.00
C ASP A 151 -11.07 -11.40 0.64
N VAL A 152 -9.96 -10.75 0.28
CA VAL A 152 -9.79 -10.08 -1.02
C VAL A 152 -9.89 -11.14 -2.12
N VAL A 153 -10.83 -10.97 -3.04
CA VAL A 153 -11.03 -11.90 -4.15
C VAL A 153 -9.98 -11.60 -5.22
N CYS A 154 -9.15 -12.60 -5.52
CA CYS A 154 -8.12 -12.50 -6.54
C CYS A 154 -8.25 -13.61 -7.59
N LEU A 155 -8.09 -13.21 -8.85
CA LEU A 155 -7.97 -14.13 -9.97
C LEU A 155 -6.58 -14.79 -9.99
N LEU A 156 -6.54 -16.09 -10.27
CA LEU A 156 -5.30 -16.85 -10.37
C LEU A 156 -4.66 -16.64 -11.75
N SER A 157 -3.63 -15.81 -11.84
CA SER A 157 -2.95 -15.62 -13.13
C SER A 157 -2.24 -16.92 -13.54
N PRO A 158 -2.43 -17.41 -14.79
CA PRO A 158 -1.71 -18.59 -15.29
C PRO A 158 -0.26 -18.28 -15.69
N VAL A 159 0.09 -16.99 -15.76
CA VAL A 159 1.42 -16.51 -16.16
C VAL A 159 1.94 -15.48 -15.14
N PRO A 160 3.26 -15.28 -15.05
CA PRO A 160 3.83 -14.22 -14.24
C PRO A 160 3.23 -12.85 -14.57
N LEU A 161 3.05 -12.02 -13.54
CA LEU A 161 2.60 -10.64 -13.73
C LEU A 161 3.72 -9.81 -14.38
N PRO A 162 3.37 -8.72 -15.10
CA PRO A 162 4.36 -7.85 -15.71
C PRO A 162 5.41 -7.34 -14.71
N SER A 163 6.63 -7.13 -15.20
CA SER A 163 7.70 -6.53 -14.39
C SER A 163 7.22 -5.21 -13.78
N GLY A 164 7.47 -5.04 -12.49
CA GLY A 164 7.07 -3.85 -11.74
C GLY A 164 5.68 -3.95 -11.06
N VAL A 165 4.92 -5.02 -11.25
CA VAL A 165 3.65 -5.26 -10.54
C VAL A 165 3.85 -5.92 -9.18
N GLY A 166 4.93 -6.68 -9.01
CA GLY A 166 5.08 -7.56 -7.84
C GLY A 166 4.25 -8.84 -8.02
N ASP A 167 3.90 -9.49 -6.92
CA ASP A 167 3.20 -10.77 -6.96
C ASP A 167 1.68 -10.64 -6.88
N ILE A 168 1.17 -9.45 -6.54
CA ILE A 168 -0.25 -9.15 -6.45
C ILE A 168 -0.55 -7.82 -7.13
N LEU A 169 -1.60 -7.78 -7.94
CA LEU A 169 -2.24 -6.55 -8.44
C LEU A 169 -3.56 -6.37 -7.68
N LEU A 170 -3.77 -5.18 -7.10
CA LEU A 170 -5.01 -4.82 -6.41
C LEU A 170 -5.85 -3.92 -7.29
N SER A 171 -7.12 -4.29 -7.50
CA SER A 171 -8.03 -3.61 -8.42
C SER A 171 -8.55 -2.26 -7.94
N ASP A 172 -9.14 -1.52 -8.86
CA ASP A 172 -9.88 -0.29 -8.64
C ASP A 172 -10.97 -0.43 -7.58
N ALA A 173 -11.77 -1.50 -7.60
CA ALA A 173 -12.85 -1.72 -6.64
C ALA A 173 -12.34 -1.84 -5.20
N GLU A 174 -11.22 -2.55 -5.00
CA GLU A 174 -10.58 -2.67 -3.69
C GLU A 174 -9.96 -1.33 -3.26
N MET A 175 -9.36 -0.60 -4.20
CA MET A 175 -8.82 0.74 -3.95
C MET A 175 -9.89 1.75 -3.57
N GLU A 176 -11.03 1.75 -4.26
CA GLU A 176 -12.20 2.57 -3.91
C GLU A 176 -12.73 2.22 -2.52
N HIS A 177 -12.78 0.92 -2.19
CA HIS A 177 -13.19 0.47 -0.86
C HIS A 177 -12.25 0.98 0.25
N LEU A 178 -10.96 1.12 -0.07
CA LEU A 178 -9.95 1.72 0.81
C LEU A 178 -9.98 3.26 0.84
N GLY A 179 -10.87 3.88 0.08
CA GLY A 179 -11.09 5.32 0.05
C GLY A 179 -10.32 6.07 -1.04
N TYR A 180 -9.69 5.37 -1.99
CA TYR A 180 -9.14 6.01 -3.18
C TYR A 180 -10.27 6.57 -4.05
N ASP A 181 -10.17 7.84 -4.43
CA ASP A 181 -11.14 8.52 -5.28
C ASP A 181 -10.39 9.58 -6.08
N SER A 182 -10.37 9.41 -7.41
CA SER A 182 -9.63 10.30 -8.31
C SER A 182 -10.25 11.70 -8.37
N HIS A 183 -11.57 11.82 -8.21
CA HIS A 183 -12.24 13.12 -8.18
C HIS A 183 -11.89 13.86 -6.90
N LYS A 184 -12.00 13.21 -5.74
CA LYS A 184 -11.62 13.82 -4.46
C LYS A 184 -10.14 14.22 -4.44
N LEU A 185 -9.27 13.44 -5.08
CA LEU A 185 -7.85 13.77 -5.20
C LEU A 185 -7.67 15.09 -5.95
N ILE A 186 -8.26 15.23 -7.14
CA ILE A 186 -8.16 16.45 -7.95
C ILE A 186 -8.85 17.65 -7.28
N GLU A 187 -10.01 17.46 -6.66
CA GLU A 187 -10.70 18.51 -5.90
C GLU A 187 -9.88 18.99 -4.70
N SER A 188 -9.27 18.06 -3.96
CA SER A 188 -8.37 18.37 -2.85
C SER A 188 -7.17 19.18 -3.33
N ASP A 189 -6.52 18.76 -4.41
CA ASP A 189 -5.36 19.48 -4.96
C ASP A 189 -5.76 20.87 -5.48
N GLN A 190 -6.89 20.99 -6.17
CA GLN A 190 -7.41 22.28 -6.63
C GLN A 190 -7.67 23.27 -5.49
N SER A 191 -8.11 22.76 -4.33
CA SER A 191 -8.32 23.58 -3.13
C SER A 191 -7.02 24.16 -2.56
N VAL A 192 -5.88 23.51 -2.84
CA VAL A 192 -4.55 23.96 -2.44
C VAL A 192 -3.97 24.93 -3.48
N GLN A 193 -4.03 24.56 -4.75
CA GLN A 193 -3.47 25.35 -5.85
C GLN A 193 -4.24 25.11 -7.14
N SER A 194 -4.53 26.17 -7.88
CA SER A 194 -5.34 26.07 -9.11
C SER A 194 -4.56 25.64 -10.35
N ASP A 195 -3.24 25.74 -10.33
CA ASP A 195 -2.39 25.54 -11.50
C ASP A 195 -1.08 24.87 -11.12
N TYR A 196 -0.78 23.69 -11.68
CA TYR A 196 0.38 22.88 -11.32
C TYR A 196 1.36 22.79 -12.51
N ASP A 197 2.58 23.29 -12.35
CA ASP A 197 3.66 23.06 -13.32
C ASP A 197 4.27 21.66 -13.12
N LEU A 198 3.85 20.72 -13.98
CA LEU A 198 4.33 19.34 -13.98
C LEU A 198 5.50 19.11 -14.94
N GLY A 199 6.06 20.17 -15.55
CA GLY A 199 7.15 20.06 -16.53
C GLY A 199 8.45 19.48 -15.95
N GLY A 200 8.63 19.54 -14.63
CA GLY A 200 9.74 18.90 -13.92
C GLY A 200 9.60 17.38 -13.75
N ILE A 201 8.41 16.82 -14.01
CA ILE A 201 8.16 15.38 -13.96
C ILE A 201 8.62 14.78 -15.29
N GLY A 202 9.92 14.53 -15.40
CA GLY A 202 10.50 13.90 -16.59
C GLY A 202 9.89 12.53 -16.87
N VAL A 203 9.84 12.13 -18.15
CA VAL A 203 9.46 10.76 -18.53
C VAL A 203 10.54 9.82 -18.00
N HIS A 204 10.17 9.00 -17.03
CA HIS A 204 11.09 8.01 -16.48
C HIS A 204 11.32 6.92 -17.53
N VAL A 205 12.49 6.91 -18.17
CA VAL A 205 12.91 5.84 -19.10
C VAL A 205 13.40 4.64 -18.28
N SER A 206 12.57 4.11 -17.39
CA SER A 206 12.75 2.74 -16.92
C SER A 206 12.01 1.82 -17.87
N ILE A 207 12.47 0.57 -17.96
CA ILE A 207 11.77 -0.54 -18.65
C ILE A 207 10.53 -0.93 -17.82
N SER A 208 9.72 0.06 -17.45
CA SER A 208 8.49 -0.08 -16.70
C SER A 208 7.44 0.54 -17.62
N GLY A 209 6.85 -0.34 -18.43
CA GLY A 209 5.89 0.05 -19.44
C GLY A 209 4.79 0.90 -18.82
N VAL A 210 4.35 1.91 -19.56
CA VAL A 210 3.12 2.65 -19.26
C VAL A 210 2.00 1.61 -19.13
N LEU A 211 1.57 1.27 -17.90
CA LEU A 211 0.52 0.29 -17.60
C LEU A 211 -0.85 0.98 -17.52
N ALA A 212 -1.38 1.49 -18.63
CA ALA A 212 -2.78 1.89 -18.70
C ALA A 212 -3.27 1.91 -20.15
N PHE A 213 -4.29 1.10 -20.50
CA PHE A 213 -5.27 1.38 -21.55
C PHE A 213 -6.59 0.59 -21.35
N HIS A 214 -7.71 1.32 -21.32
CA HIS A 214 -9.08 0.89 -21.73
C HIS A 214 -9.21 1.32 -23.23
N VAL A 215 -9.92 0.68 -24.18
CA VAL A 215 -11.39 0.61 -24.39
C VAL A 215 -11.71 -0.35 -25.56
N HIS A 216 -12.67 -1.28 -25.40
CA HIS A 216 -13.91 -1.39 -26.21
C HIS A 216 -14.77 -2.61 -25.82
N LYS A 217 -16.03 -2.35 -25.46
CA LYS A 217 -17.14 -3.29 -25.64
C LYS A 217 -17.42 -3.43 -27.14
N GLN A 218 -17.52 -4.68 -27.61
CA GLN A 218 -18.34 -5.06 -28.76
C GLN A 218 -19.42 -6.01 -28.25
#